data_AF-A0A2M8NHJ9-F1
#
_entry.id   AF-A0A2M8NHJ9-F1
#
_cell.length_a   1.000
_cell.length_b   1.000
_cell.length_c   1.000
_cell.angle_alpha   90.00
_cell.angle_beta   90.00
_cell.angle_gamma   90.00
#
_symmetry.space_group_name_H-M   'P 1'
#
loop_
_entity.id
_entity.type
_entity.pdbx_description
1 polymer ?
#
loop_
_entity_poly.entity_id
_entity_poly.type
_entity_poly.pdbx_seq_one_letter_code
_entity_poly.pdbx_strand_id
1 'polypeptide(L)'
;MLLGTLVIVAVPDILRDAQLATILFYAGVLALLSASLKPRWITPALLIALLVFGVVVRAVGLGLAADAFAPMPATPSAFANAVREWLLVPVNATQAGNLAFFALVALVLTVTRLKSKLWRWIALVPTLYLLILVWETRLSQEPSVTRLLFVGVLLIALMIYRPNGILGQRRVEVV
;
A
#
# COMPACT_ATOMS: atom_id res chain seq x y z
N MET A 1 -8.46 -20.38 14.40
CA MET A 1 -9.71 -20.01 13.70
C MET A 1 -10.27 -18.68 14.21
N LEU A 2 -10.29 -18.43 15.53
CA LEU A 2 -10.79 -17.19 16.14
C LEU A 2 -10.08 -15.90 15.68
N LEU A 3 -8.75 -15.94 15.50
CA LEU A 3 -7.98 -14.78 15.00
C LEU A 3 -8.41 -14.35 13.58
N GLY A 4 -8.65 -15.31 12.68
CA GLY A 4 -9.05 -15.00 11.30
C GLY A 4 -10.45 -14.42 11.21
N THR A 5 -11.39 -14.95 12.00
CA THR A 5 -12.76 -14.41 12.08
C THR A 5 -12.79 -13.03 12.71
N LEU A 6 -11.97 -12.78 13.73
CA LEU A 6 -11.87 -11.47 14.37
C LEU A 6 -11.32 -10.43 13.40
N VAL A 7 -10.29 -10.76 12.61
CA VAL A 7 -9.73 -9.86 11.60
C VAL A 7 -10.75 -9.53 10.49
N ILE A 8 -11.49 -10.52 9.99
CA ILE A 8 -12.49 -10.32 8.92
C ILE A 8 -13.64 -9.41 9.36
N VAL A 9 -14.05 -9.48 10.63
CA VAL A 9 -15.14 -8.64 11.15
C VAL A 9 -14.63 -7.27 11.60
N ALA A 10 -13.49 -7.22 12.31
CA ALA A 10 -12.98 -5.99 12.90
C ALA A 10 -12.37 -5.04 11.86
N VAL A 11 -11.62 -5.54 10.87
CA VAL A 11 -10.93 -4.66 9.90
C VAL A 11 -11.91 -3.79 9.11
N PRO A 12 -12.99 -4.31 8.49
CA PRO A 12 -13.94 -3.48 7.76
C PRO A 12 -14.71 -2.49 8.63
N ASP A 13 -14.84 -2.76 9.93
CA ASP A 13 -15.52 -1.89 10.88
C ASP A 13 -14.61 -0.75 11.35
N ILE A 14 -13.33 -1.06 11.63
CA ILE A 14 -12.27 -0.07 11.91
C ILE A 14 -12.07 0.87 10.72
N LEU A 15 -12.21 0.35 9.49
CA LEU A 15 -12.12 1.13 8.25
C LEU A 15 -13.29 2.12 8.05
N ARG A 16 -14.33 2.11 8.89
CA ARG A 16 -15.39 3.13 8.85
C ARG A 16 -14.91 4.48 9.37
N ASP A 17 -13.95 4.48 10.28
CA ASP A 17 -13.35 5.70 10.80
C ASP A 17 -12.10 6.04 9.96
N ALA A 18 -12.10 7.22 9.33
CA ALA A 18 -11.01 7.65 8.46
C ALA A 18 -9.65 7.73 9.20
N GLN A 19 -9.66 8.07 10.50
CA GLN A 19 -8.46 8.16 11.29
C GLN A 19 -7.89 6.76 11.58
N LEU A 20 -8.74 5.83 12.00
CA LEU A 20 -8.31 4.46 12.28
C LEU A 20 -7.92 3.73 10.98
N ALA A 21 -8.60 4.01 9.87
CA ALA A 21 -8.26 3.48 8.55
C ALA A 21 -6.84 3.88 8.12
N THR A 22 -6.46 5.13 8.37
CA THR A 22 -5.11 5.64 8.07
C THR A 22 -4.05 4.91 8.88
N ILE A 23 -4.27 4.75 10.19
CA ILE A 23 -3.36 4.01 11.07
C ILE A 23 -3.24 2.55 10.61
N LEU A 24 -4.38 1.91 10.32
CA LEU A 24 -4.44 0.52 9.90
C LEU A 24 -3.74 0.29 8.56
N PHE A 25 -3.87 1.22 7.61
CA PHE A 25 -3.16 1.16 6.33
C PHE A 25 -1.65 1.23 6.52
N TYR A 26 -1.14 2.26 7.21
CA TYR A 26 0.30 2.42 7.40
C TYR A 26 0.90 1.28 8.25
N ALA A 27 0.24 0.88 9.33
CA ALA A 27 0.65 -0.26 10.15
C ALA A 27 0.60 -1.57 9.35
N GLY A 28 -0.44 -1.77 8.54
CA GLY A 28 -0.60 -2.94 7.68
C GLY A 28 0.49 -3.04 6.61
N VAL A 29 0.82 -1.94 5.93
CA VAL A 29 1.91 -1.88 4.95
C VAL A 29 3.26 -2.20 5.61
N LEU A 30 3.54 -1.60 6.78
CA LEU A 30 4.78 -1.88 7.52
C LEU A 30 4.87 -3.34 7.98
N ALA A 31 3.77 -3.90 8.49
CA ALA A 31 3.69 -5.30 8.88
C ALA A 31 3.91 -6.22 7.67
N LEU A 32 3.27 -5.92 6.53
CA LEU A 32 3.40 -6.70 5.30
C LEU A 32 4.83 -6.67 4.76
N LEU A 33 5.47 -5.51 4.72
CA LEU A 33 6.87 -5.37 4.31
C LEU A 33 7.79 -6.13 5.27
N SER A 34 7.59 -5.98 6.58
CA SER A 34 8.39 -6.68 7.59
C SER A 34 8.23 -8.20 7.55
N ALA A 35 7.04 -8.70 7.22
CA ALA A 35 6.77 -10.12 7.08
C ALA A 35 7.26 -10.70 5.74
N SER A 36 7.17 -9.92 4.66
CA SER A 36 7.50 -10.38 3.30
C SER A 36 9.00 -10.35 3.01
N LEU A 37 9.77 -9.47 3.66
CA LEU A 37 11.19 -9.28 3.40
C LEU A 37 12.05 -10.09 4.39
N LYS A 38 12.59 -11.21 3.91
CA LYS A 38 13.31 -12.21 4.75
C LYS A 38 14.78 -11.90 5.08
N PRO A 39 15.29 -10.68 4.85
CA PRO A 39 16.18 -10.08 5.85
C PRO A 39 15.61 -8.76 6.39
N ARG A 40 15.48 -8.65 7.72
CA ARG A 40 14.87 -7.51 8.42
C ARG A 40 15.59 -6.18 8.20
N TRP A 41 16.85 -6.21 7.79
CA TRP A 41 17.65 -5.02 7.47
C TRP A 41 17.30 -4.41 6.11
N ILE A 42 16.63 -5.14 5.22
CA ILE A 42 16.24 -4.57 3.92
C ILE A 42 15.00 -3.67 4.09
N THR A 43 14.15 -3.93 5.07
CA THR A 43 12.99 -3.08 5.37
C THR A 43 13.40 -1.63 5.65
N PRO A 44 14.31 -1.32 6.59
CA PRO A 44 14.75 0.06 6.81
C PRO A 44 15.50 0.63 5.60
N ALA A 45 16.31 -0.16 4.88
CA ALA A 45 16.98 0.31 3.67
C ALA A 45 15.99 0.72 2.57
N LEU A 46 14.91 -0.04 2.40
CA LEU A 46 13.85 0.24 1.45
C LEU A 46 13.01 1.45 1.89
N LEU A 47 12.77 1.63 3.19
CA LEU A 47 12.11 2.83 3.71
C LEU A 47 12.97 4.08 3.48
N ILE A 48 14.28 4.00 3.69
CA ILE A 48 15.21 5.11 3.38
C ILE A 48 15.19 5.41 1.87
N ALA A 49 15.27 4.38 1.02
CA ALA A 49 15.20 4.56 -0.43
C ALA A 49 13.86 5.18 -0.86
N LEU A 50 12.76 4.79 -0.23
CA LEU A 50 11.44 5.38 -0.44
C LEU A 50 11.42 6.86 -0.07
N LEU A 51 11.94 7.23 1.11
CA LEU A 51 12.03 8.63 1.56
C LEU A 51 12.85 9.48 0.58
N VAL A 52 14.03 8.99 0.18
CA VAL A 52 14.89 9.64 -0.82
C VAL A 52 14.16 9.80 -2.14
N PHE A 53 13.48 8.74 -2.61
CA PHE A 53 12.75 8.76 -3.87
C PHE A 53 11.65 9.84 -3.88
N GLY A 54 10.86 9.97 -2.80
CA GLY A 54 9.83 11.00 -2.76
C GLY A 54 10.40 12.43 -2.70
N VAL A 55 11.55 12.65 -2.04
CA VAL A 55 12.24 13.96 -2.10
C VAL A 55 12.69 14.28 -3.53
N VAL A 56 13.24 13.28 -4.25
CA VAL A 56 13.64 13.43 -5.66
C VAL A 56 12.44 13.74 -6.53
N VAL A 57 11.35 12.98 -6.41
CA VAL A 57 10.10 13.23 -7.16
C VAL A 57 9.58 14.63 -6.87
N ARG A 58 9.58 15.04 -5.60
CA ARG A 58 9.16 16.38 -5.17
C ARG A 58 9.99 17.49 -5.80
N ALA A 59 11.32 17.38 -5.72
CA ALA A 59 12.24 18.35 -6.29
C ALA A 59 12.07 18.45 -7.82
N VAL A 60 11.97 17.31 -8.51
CA VAL A 60 11.78 17.27 -9.96
C VAL A 60 10.41 17.83 -10.36
N GLY A 61 9.33 17.45 -9.68
CA GLY A 61 7.99 17.93 -10.02
C GLY A 61 7.83 19.42 -9.78
N LEU A 62 8.28 19.93 -8.63
CA LEU A 62 8.26 21.38 -8.36
C LEU A 62 9.15 22.16 -9.34
N GLY A 63 10.28 21.58 -9.77
CA GLY A 63 11.16 22.18 -10.78
C GLY A 63 10.55 22.23 -12.19
N LEU A 64 9.63 21.32 -12.53
CA LEU A 64 9.00 21.25 -13.85
C LEU A 64 7.68 22.04 -13.93
N ALA A 65 6.86 22.01 -12.88
CA ALA A 65 5.53 22.61 -12.91
C ALA A 65 5.02 22.94 -11.49
N ALA A 66 5.60 23.96 -10.84
CA ALA A 66 5.21 24.38 -9.49
C ALA A 66 3.70 24.67 -9.35
N ASP A 67 3.08 25.28 -10.37
CA ASP A 67 1.66 25.65 -10.37
C ASP A 67 0.69 24.46 -10.49
N ALA A 68 1.19 23.29 -10.86
CA ALA A 68 0.38 22.08 -11.00
C ALA A 68 0.08 21.40 -9.66
N PHE A 69 0.63 21.88 -8.54
CA PHE A 69 0.57 21.22 -7.24
C PHE A 69 -0.04 22.12 -6.16
N ALA A 70 -0.94 21.57 -5.35
CA ALA A 70 -1.63 22.30 -4.29
C ALA A 70 -1.51 21.56 -2.94
N PRO A 71 -1.39 22.29 -1.81
CA PRO A 71 -1.43 21.69 -0.49
C PRO A 71 -2.75 20.94 -0.25
N MET A 72 -2.69 19.74 0.32
CA MET A 72 -3.88 19.02 0.77
C MET A 72 -4.45 19.65 2.06
N PRO A 73 -5.76 19.50 2.32
CA PRO A 73 -6.34 19.84 3.61
C PRO A 73 -5.64 19.09 4.75
N ALA A 74 -5.39 19.79 5.85
CA ALA A 74 -4.81 19.20 7.04
C ALA A 74 -5.76 18.16 7.67
N THR A 75 -5.19 17.11 8.23
CA THR A 75 -5.89 16.08 9.00
C THR A 75 -5.57 16.22 10.50
N PRO A 76 -6.35 15.58 11.38
CA PRO A 76 -6.05 15.53 12.81
C PRO A 76 -4.72 14.83 13.16
N SER A 77 -4.14 14.04 12.24
CA SER A 77 -2.93 13.27 12.53
C SER A 77 -1.67 13.97 11.99
N ALA A 78 -0.77 14.36 12.91
CA ALA A 78 0.51 14.99 12.56
C ALA A 78 1.36 14.12 11.62
N PHE A 79 1.31 12.80 11.78
CA PHE A 79 2.00 11.87 10.89
C PHE A 79 1.45 11.91 9.46
N ALA A 80 0.13 11.90 9.27
CA ALA A 80 -0.44 11.96 7.93
C ALA A 80 -0.18 13.32 7.28
N ASN A 81 -0.18 14.41 8.06
CA ASN A 81 0.20 15.73 7.55
C ASN A 81 1.65 15.76 7.08
N ALA A 82 2.59 15.19 7.83
CA ALA A 82 3.99 15.09 7.40
C ALA A 82 4.15 14.26 6.11
N VAL A 83 3.38 13.17 5.97
CA VAL A 83 3.38 12.36 4.74
C VAL A 83 2.76 13.12 3.56
N ARG A 84 1.67 13.86 3.78
CA ARG A 84 1.01 14.72 2.77
C ARG A 84 1.90 15.84 2.28
N GLU A 85 2.66 16.47 3.18
CA GLU A 85 3.64 17.48 2.82
C GLU A 85 4.78 16.89 2.01
N TRP A 86 5.21 15.67 2.34
CA TRP A 86 6.25 14.97 1.60
C TRP A 86 5.80 14.52 0.20
N LEU A 87 4.52 14.17 0.04
CA LEU A 87 3.94 13.77 -1.25
C LEU A 87 3.71 14.95 -2.18
N LEU A 88 3.99 14.71 -3.45
CA LEU A 88 3.67 15.64 -4.52
C LEU A 88 2.23 15.38 -5.01
N VAL A 89 1.28 16.22 -4.60
CA VAL A 89 -0.14 16.08 -4.96
C VAL A 89 -0.53 17.15 -5.99
N PRO A 90 -0.96 16.76 -7.20
CA PRO A 90 -1.40 17.71 -8.21
C PRO A 90 -2.78 18.28 -7.90
N VAL A 91 -3.04 19.51 -8.35
CA VAL A 91 -4.28 20.29 -8.16
C VAL A 91 -5.51 19.49 -8.58
N ASN A 92 -5.40 18.70 -9.65
CA ASN A 92 -6.42 17.75 -10.10
C ASN A 92 -6.28 16.38 -9.42
N ALA A 93 -6.47 16.36 -8.10
CA ALA A 93 -6.27 15.18 -7.25
C ALA A 93 -7.04 13.93 -7.73
N THR A 94 -8.25 14.09 -8.29
CA THR A 94 -9.10 12.98 -8.76
C THR A 94 -8.54 12.29 -10.00
N GLN A 95 -8.17 13.07 -11.03
CA GLN A 95 -7.63 12.52 -12.28
C GLN A 95 -6.24 11.94 -12.06
N ALA A 96 -5.40 12.63 -11.29
CA ALA A 96 -4.09 12.14 -10.92
C ALA A 96 -4.18 10.89 -10.05
N GLY A 97 -5.13 10.83 -9.12
CA GLY A 97 -5.36 9.64 -8.31
C GLY A 97 -5.82 8.44 -9.13
N ASN A 98 -6.66 8.64 -10.15
CA ASN A 98 -7.03 7.58 -11.09
C ASN A 98 -5.83 7.09 -11.90
N LEU A 99 -5.07 8.01 -12.48
CA LEU A 99 -3.87 7.67 -13.27
C LEU A 99 -2.81 6.98 -12.40
N ALA A 100 -2.62 7.43 -11.16
CA ALA A 100 -1.76 6.79 -10.18
C ALA A 100 -2.26 5.41 -9.79
N PHE A 101 -3.58 5.20 -9.67
CA PHE A 101 -4.15 3.88 -9.42
C PHE A 101 -3.88 2.91 -10.58
N PHE A 102 -4.10 3.36 -11.82
CA PHE A 102 -3.75 2.56 -13.00
C PHE A 102 -2.25 2.26 -13.08
N ALA A 103 -1.40 3.26 -12.84
CA ALA A 103 0.04 3.10 -12.79
C ALA A 103 0.46 2.12 -11.70
N LEU A 104 -0.15 2.19 -10.52
CA LEU A 104 0.09 1.27 -9.41
C LEU A 104 -0.24 -0.17 -9.79
N VAL A 105 -1.43 -0.41 -10.37
CA VAL A 105 -1.83 -1.76 -10.78
C VAL A 105 -0.87 -2.29 -11.84
N ALA A 106 -0.54 -1.49 -12.86
CA ALA A 106 0.41 -1.88 -13.90
C ALA A 106 1.80 -2.20 -13.32
N LEU A 107 2.27 -1.39 -12.37
CA LEU A 107 3.57 -1.57 -11.72
C LEU A 107 3.57 -2.83 -10.84
N VAL A 108 2.53 -3.08 -10.05
CA VAL A 108 2.38 -4.32 -9.27
C VAL A 108 2.40 -5.56 -10.18
N LEU A 109 1.69 -5.53 -11.30
CA LEU A 109 1.72 -6.61 -12.30
C LEU A 109 3.12 -6.80 -12.91
N THR A 110 3.84 -5.70 -13.12
CA THR A 110 5.23 -5.76 -13.61
C THR A 110 6.16 -6.35 -12.56
N VAL A 111 6.05 -5.91 -11.30
CA VAL A 111 6.85 -6.39 -10.17
C VAL A 111 6.65 -7.89 -9.92
N THR A 112 5.43 -8.39 -10.09
CA THR A 112 5.13 -9.83 -9.92
C THR A 112 5.69 -10.69 -11.05
N ARG A 113 5.91 -10.14 -12.26
CA ARG A 113 6.53 -10.86 -13.39
C ARG A 113 8.06 -10.83 -13.38
N LEU A 114 8.68 -9.91 -12.63
CA LEU A 114 10.14 -9.79 -12.55
C LEU A 114 10.74 -11.01 -11.83
N LYS A 115 11.52 -11.81 -12.56
CA LYS A 115 12.29 -12.93 -12.02
C LYS A 115 13.54 -12.47 -11.26
N SER A 116 14.13 -11.35 -11.67
CA SER A 116 15.34 -10.84 -11.06
C SER A 116 15.06 -10.16 -9.72
N LYS A 117 15.74 -10.64 -8.67
CA LYS A 117 15.59 -10.13 -7.30
C LYS A 117 15.93 -8.64 -7.21
N LEU A 118 17.02 -8.19 -7.85
CA LEU A 118 17.47 -6.80 -7.82
C LEU A 118 16.45 -5.83 -8.45
N TRP A 119 15.95 -6.17 -9.65
CA TRP A 119 14.94 -5.37 -10.34
C TRP A 119 13.63 -5.31 -9.57
N ARG A 120 13.24 -6.41 -8.91
CA ARG A 120 12.08 -6.42 -8.01
C ARG A 120 12.25 -5.44 -6.86
N TRP A 121 13.43 -5.36 -6.24
CA TRP A 121 13.70 -4.39 -5.17
C TRP A 121 13.62 -2.95 -5.64
N ILE A 122 14.23 -2.63 -6.79
CA ILE A 122 14.20 -1.27 -7.34
C ILE A 122 12.76 -0.88 -7.69
N ALA A 123 11.97 -1.80 -8.27
CA ALA A 123 10.58 -1.54 -8.64
C ALA A 123 9.61 -1.48 -7.44
N LEU A 124 9.98 -2.05 -6.28
CA LEU A 124 9.17 -1.94 -5.06
C LEU A 124 9.13 -0.51 -4.53
N VAL A 125 10.22 0.26 -4.66
CA VAL A 125 10.28 1.66 -4.21
C VAL A 125 9.21 2.54 -4.89
N PRO A 126 9.14 2.63 -6.23
CA PRO A 126 8.09 3.39 -6.90
C PRO A 126 6.69 2.79 -6.66
N THR A 127 6.58 1.47 -6.49
CA THR A 127 5.28 0.85 -6.14
C THR A 127 4.76 1.35 -4.80
N LEU A 128 5.62 1.41 -3.79
CA LEU A 128 5.24 1.90 -2.47
C LEU A 128 4.96 3.40 -2.48
N TYR A 129 5.73 4.19 -3.23
CA TYR A 129 5.45 5.61 -3.40
C TYR A 129 4.06 5.84 -4.03
N LEU A 130 3.76 5.15 -5.13
CA LEU A 130 2.44 5.22 -5.76
C LEU A 130 1.34 4.72 -4.84
N LEU A 131 1.60 3.70 -4.01
CA LEU A 131 0.63 3.17 -3.07
C LEU A 131 0.23 4.21 -2.02
N ILE A 132 1.20 4.95 -1.48
CA ILE A 132 0.93 6.03 -0.53
C ILE A 132 0.22 7.19 -1.24
N LEU A 133 0.63 7.54 -2.47
CA LEU A 133 0.00 8.61 -3.24
C LEU A 133 -1.46 8.29 -3.57
N VAL A 134 -1.76 7.07 -4.01
CA VAL A 134 -3.12 6.57 -4.27
C VAL A 134 -3.94 6.54 -2.98
N TRP A 135 -3.31 6.18 -1.86
CA TRP A 135 -3.95 6.20 -0.55
C TRP A 135 -4.46 7.60 -0.20
N GLU A 136 -3.57 8.60 -0.23
CA GLU A 136 -3.92 9.97 0.15
C GLU A 136 -4.89 10.62 -0.85
N THR A 137 -4.76 10.34 -2.15
CA THR A 137 -5.57 10.99 -3.19
C THR A 137 -6.95 10.36 -3.42
N ARG A 138 -7.11 9.05 -3.25
CA ARG A 138 -8.37 8.34 -3.56
C ARG A 138 -8.88 7.50 -2.39
N LEU A 139 -8.07 6.58 -1.86
CA LEU A 139 -8.57 5.58 -0.91
C LEU A 139 -8.97 6.19 0.44
N SER A 140 -8.30 7.24 0.89
CA SER A 140 -8.67 7.95 2.12
C SER A 140 -9.96 8.77 1.99
N GLN A 141 -10.26 9.24 0.77
CA GLN A 141 -11.43 10.08 0.47
C GLN A 141 -12.69 9.26 0.19
N GLU A 142 -12.54 7.98 -0.21
CA GLU A 142 -13.64 7.08 -0.54
C GLU A 142 -13.64 5.82 0.35
N PRO A 143 -14.06 5.91 1.62
CA PRO A 143 -14.00 4.79 2.57
C PRO A 143 -14.76 3.54 2.13
N SER A 144 -15.85 3.71 1.36
CA SER A 144 -16.67 2.62 0.82
C SER A 144 -15.90 1.75 -0.17
N VAL A 145 -15.15 2.36 -1.10
CA VAL A 145 -14.33 1.65 -2.10
C VAL A 145 -13.15 0.95 -1.42
N THR A 146 -12.49 1.66 -0.50
CA THR A 146 -11.37 1.13 0.28
C THR A 146 -11.76 -0.10 1.07
N ARG A 147 -12.90 -0.09 1.77
CA ARG A 147 -13.41 -1.26 2.48
C ARG A 147 -13.57 -2.48 1.58
N LEU A 148 -14.14 -2.30 0.38
CA LEU A 148 -14.36 -3.40 -0.56
C LEU A 148 -13.02 -3.98 -1.06
N LEU A 149 -12.04 -3.12 -1.35
CA LEU A 149 -10.69 -3.54 -1.72
C LEU A 149 -9.99 -4.31 -0.59
N PHE A 150 -10.05 -3.82 0.65
CA PHE A 150 -9.46 -4.50 1.80
C PHE A 150 -10.10 -5.86 2.06
N VAL A 151 -11.42 -5.97 1.94
CA VAL A 151 -12.13 -7.26 2.02
C VAL A 151 -11.63 -8.20 0.92
N GLY A 152 -11.54 -7.73 -0.33
CA GLY A 152 -11.03 -8.54 -1.44
C GLY A 152 -9.60 -9.04 -1.21
N VAL A 153 -8.69 -8.15 -0.78
CA VAL A 153 -7.30 -8.51 -0.44
C VAL A 153 -7.25 -9.51 0.72
N LEU A 154 -8.09 -9.32 1.75
CA LEU A 154 -8.15 -10.20 2.90
C LEU A 154 -8.62 -11.61 2.49
N LEU A 155 -9.61 -11.70 1.60
CA LEU A 155 -10.05 -12.98 1.03
C LEU A 155 -8.93 -13.69 0.26
N ILE A 156 -8.19 -12.96 -0.59
CA ILE A 156 -7.03 -13.51 -1.32
C ILE A 156 -5.96 -13.98 -0.34
N ALA A 157 -5.64 -13.19 0.67
CA ALA A 157 -4.65 -13.56 1.70
C ALA A 157 -5.08 -14.81 2.48
N LEU A 158 -6.36 -14.91 2.84
CA LEU A 158 -6.92 -16.08 3.50
C LEU A 158 -6.80 -17.33 2.60
N MET A 159 -7.05 -17.20 1.30
CA MET A 159 -6.88 -18.28 0.34
C MET A 159 -5.42 -18.73 0.24
N ILE A 160 -4.46 -17.80 0.24
CA ILE A 160 -3.02 -18.11 0.20
C ILE A 160 -2.59 -18.85 1.48
N TYR A 161 -3.03 -18.38 2.65
CA TYR A 161 -2.68 -18.99 3.94
C TYR A 161 -3.45 -20.28 4.23
N ARG A 162 -4.51 -20.56 3.48
CA ARG A 162 -5.32 -21.78 3.63
C ARG A 162 -5.18 -22.68 2.39
N PRO A 163 -4.04 -23.37 2.20
CA PRO A 163 -3.85 -24.31 1.09
C PRO A 163 -4.60 -25.63 1.30
N ASN A 164 -5.14 -25.89 2.49
CA ASN A 164 -5.96 -27.08 2.73
C ASN A 164 -7.40 -26.77 2.33
N GLY A 165 -7.71 -27.16 1.10
CA GLY A 165 -9.07 -27.21 0.59
C GLY A 165 -9.99 -27.94 1.57
N ILE A 166 -11.25 -27.55 1.53
CA ILE A 166 -12.35 -28.13 2.31
C ILE A 166 -12.60 -29.61 1.95
N LEU A 167 -11.85 -30.17 0.99
CA LEU A 167 -11.88 -31.56 0.50
C LEU A 167 -10.45 -32.05 0.12
N GLY A 168 -9.75 -32.74 1.03
CA GLY A 168 -8.61 -33.65 0.73
C GLY A 168 -7.27 -33.01 0.30
N GLN A 169 -6.09 -33.49 0.67
CA GLN A 169 -5.64 -34.60 1.51
C GLN A 169 -4.31 -34.18 2.14
N ARG A 170 -4.05 -34.64 3.36
CA ARG A 170 -2.71 -34.73 3.92
C ARG A 170 -1.95 -35.67 2.99
N ARG A 171 -0.94 -35.20 2.24
CA ARG A 171 -0.04 -36.11 1.51
C ARG A 171 0.60 -37.04 2.55
N VAL A 172 0.11 -38.27 2.61
CA VAL A 172 0.80 -39.37 3.27
C VAL A 172 1.87 -39.79 2.27
N GLU A 173 3.10 -39.36 2.51
CA GLU A 173 4.24 -40.02 1.88
C GLU A 173 4.27 -41.44 2.47
N VAL A 174 3.88 -42.42 1.65
CA VAL A 174 4.16 -43.82 1.94
C VAL A 174 5.64 -44.02 1.65
N VAL A 175 6.42 -44.20 2.71
CA VAL A 175 7.73 -44.87 2.67
C VAL A 175 7.71 -45.93 3.76
#